data_AF-A0A9X4MBQ2-F1
#
_entry.id   AF-A0A9X4MBQ2-F1
#
_cell.length_a   1.000
_cell.length_b   1.000
_cell.length_c   1.000
_cell.angle_alpha   90.00
_cell.angle_beta   90.00
_cell.angle_gamma   90.00
#
_symmetry.space_group_name_H-M   'P 1'
#
loop_
_entity.id
_entity.type
_entity.pdbx_description
1 polymer ?
#
loop_
_entity_poly.entity_id
_entity_poly.type
_entity_poly.pdbx_seq_one_letter_code
_entity_poly.pdbx_strand_id
1 'polypeptide(L)'
;MKYFLALLLLLLTVSAHAENITCSIDGMFMHTIIGWDTVSGKAKLSDFIDRSVEGNLVYSRKHDDGYAHNIIFHFNNKKTYGTDMAEFVIYPKNKKGKQQILGTAFIVKDGEKHVDYSYGMHDIQCQSL
;
A
#
# COMPACT_ATOMS: atom_id res chain seq x y z
N MET A 1 -35.21 -27.72 -15.52
CA MET A 1 -35.10 -26.52 -14.67
C MET A 1 -33.91 -26.50 -13.69
N LYS A 2 -33.11 -27.57 -13.54
CA LYS A 2 -31.97 -27.58 -12.58
C LYS A 2 -30.67 -26.97 -13.10
N TYR A 3 -30.48 -26.87 -14.42
CA TYR A 3 -29.24 -26.34 -15.02
C TYR A 3 -29.21 -24.81 -15.18
N PHE A 4 -30.36 -24.14 -15.04
CA PHE A 4 -30.45 -22.68 -15.21
C PHE A 4 -29.82 -21.91 -14.04
N LEU A 5 -29.90 -22.47 -12.83
CA LEU A 5 -29.35 -21.84 -11.62
C LEU A 5 -27.81 -21.87 -11.61
N ALA A 6 -27.21 -22.94 -12.14
CA ALA A 6 -25.76 -23.08 -12.26
C ALA A 6 -25.16 -22.09 -13.26
N LEU A 7 -25.87 -21.80 -14.36
CA LEU A 7 -25.44 -20.81 -15.36
C LEU A 7 -25.51 -19.38 -14.81
N LEU A 8 -26.49 -19.10 -13.95
CA LEU A 8 -26.65 -17.79 -13.30
C LEU A 8 -25.54 -17.51 -12.26
N LEU A 9 -25.05 -18.54 -11.57
CA LEU A 9 -23.95 -18.44 -10.61
C LEU A 9 -22.59 -18.19 -11.27
N LEU A 10 -22.38 -18.68 -12.49
CA LEU A 10 -21.17 -18.43 -13.29
C LEU A 10 -21.11 -17.00 -13.84
N LEU A 11 -22.25 -16.34 -14.01
CA LEU A 11 -22.32 -14.93 -14.47
C LEU A 11 -22.09 -13.93 -13.32
N LEU A 12 -22.08 -14.40 -12.07
CA LEU A 12 -21.78 -13.60 -10.87
C LEU A 12 -20.32 -13.65 -10.45
N THR A 13 -19.42 -14.22 -11.27
CA THR A 13 -17.98 -13.99 -11.11
C THR A 13 -17.70 -12.57 -11.59
N VAL A 14 -18.14 -11.60 -10.79
CA VAL A 14 -17.69 -10.21 -10.89
C VAL A 14 -16.18 -10.31 -10.89
N SER A 15 -15.58 -9.87 -11.98
CA SER A 15 -14.15 -9.71 -12.13
C SER A 15 -13.70 -8.75 -11.02
N ALA A 16 -13.39 -9.29 -9.85
CA ALA A 16 -12.61 -8.57 -8.87
C ALA A 16 -11.25 -8.40 -9.53
N HIS A 17 -11.08 -7.28 -10.23
CA HIS A 17 -9.78 -6.86 -10.72
C HIS A 17 -8.97 -6.58 -9.46
N ALA A 18 -8.18 -7.57 -9.07
CA ALA A 18 -7.12 -7.44 -8.09
C ALA A 18 -6.16 -6.37 -8.63
N GLU A 19 -6.36 -5.13 -8.22
CA GLU A 19 -5.51 -4.03 -8.66
C GLU A 19 -4.25 -4.08 -7.78
N ASN A 20 -3.23 -4.75 -8.30
CA ASN A 20 -1.89 -4.72 -7.72
C ASN A 20 -1.22 -3.43 -8.13
N ILE A 21 -1.25 -2.41 -7.27
CA ILE A 21 -0.62 -1.12 -7.54
C ILE A 21 0.78 -1.15 -6.97
N THR A 22 1.79 -0.92 -7.81
CA THR A 22 3.20 -0.83 -7.41
C THR A 22 3.73 0.56 -7.67
N CYS A 23 4.36 1.20 -6.67
CA CYS A 23 4.91 2.54 -6.79
C CYS A 23 6.38 2.61 -6.38
N SER A 24 7.20 3.34 -7.16
CA SER A 24 8.58 3.68 -6.78
C SER A 24 8.61 5.00 -6.03
N ILE A 25 9.32 5.03 -4.89
CA ILE A 25 9.60 6.24 -4.12
C ILE A 25 11.04 6.66 -4.39
N ASP A 26 11.23 7.57 -5.34
CA ASP A 26 12.53 8.11 -5.69
C ASP A 26 12.76 9.39 -4.87
N GLY A 27 13.55 9.31 -3.79
CA GLY A 27 13.83 10.51 -3.00
C GLY A 27 14.44 10.35 -1.61
N MET A 28 14.72 9.15 -1.10
CA MET A 28 15.22 9.03 0.28
C MET A 28 16.01 7.75 0.53
N PHE A 29 17.36 7.83 0.45
CA PHE A 29 18.38 6.84 0.87
C PHE A 29 18.23 5.35 0.44
N MET A 30 17.07 4.90 -0.04
CA MET A 30 16.74 3.55 -0.48
C MET A 30 15.61 3.65 -1.50
N HIS A 31 15.83 3.15 -2.72
CA HIS A 31 14.73 2.91 -3.66
C HIS A 31 13.79 1.92 -2.99
N THR A 32 12.58 2.38 -2.72
CA THR A 32 11.56 1.61 -2.01
C THR A 32 10.36 1.44 -2.91
N ILE A 33 9.90 0.21 -3.01
CA ILE A 33 8.75 -0.20 -3.79
C ILE A 33 7.61 -0.52 -2.83
N ILE A 34 6.50 0.20 -2.95
CA ILE A 34 5.27 -0.09 -2.20
C ILE A 34 4.24 -0.70 -3.14
N GLY A 35 3.72 -1.87 -2.74
CA GLY A 35 2.68 -2.62 -3.43
C GLY A 35 1.46 -2.80 -2.53
N TRP A 36 0.24 -2.71 -3.06
CA TRP A 36 -0.96 -3.14 -2.34
C TRP A 36 -2.03 -3.70 -3.25
N ASP A 37 -2.89 -4.54 -2.66
CA ASP A 37 -4.04 -5.14 -3.29
C ASP A 37 -5.31 -4.69 -2.56
N THR A 38 -6.22 -4.05 -3.30
CA THR A 38 -7.43 -3.43 -2.74
C THR A 38 -8.51 -4.44 -2.36
N VAL A 39 -8.39 -5.70 -2.81
CA VAL A 39 -9.41 -6.76 -2.59
C VAL A 39 -9.12 -7.53 -1.31
N SER A 40 -7.88 -7.98 -1.15
CA SER A 40 -7.36 -8.72 0.00
C SER A 40 -6.91 -7.82 1.14
N GLY A 41 -6.69 -6.53 0.87
CA GLY A 41 -6.18 -5.58 1.85
C GLY A 41 -4.71 -5.81 2.21
N LYS A 42 -3.99 -6.67 1.49
CA LYS A 42 -2.56 -6.92 1.72
C LYS A 42 -1.70 -5.87 1.05
N ALA A 43 -0.58 -5.56 1.68
CA ALA A 43 0.44 -4.69 1.13
C ALA A 43 1.83 -5.30 1.28
N LYS A 44 2.78 -4.81 0.49
CA LYS A 44 4.18 -5.21 0.52
C LYS A 44 5.07 -3.98 0.36
N LEU A 45 6.05 -3.86 1.23
CA LEU A 45 7.13 -2.91 1.11
C LEU A 45 8.39 -3.69 0.74
N SER A 46 9.05 -3.32 -0.35
CA SER A 46 10.33 -3.93 -0.76
C SER A 46 11.38 -2.84 -0.93
N ASP A 47 12.62 -3.15 -0.59
CA ASP A 47 13.76 -2.30 -0.92
C ASP A 47 14.54 -2.84 -2.13
N PHE A 48 15.56 -2.09 -2.54
CA PHE A 48 16.43 -2.40 -3.68
C PHE A 48 17.39 -3.57 -3.47
N ILE A 49 17.46 -4.16 -2.27
CA ILE A 49 18.26 -5.35 -1.97
C ILE A 49 17.36 -6.57 -1.69
N ASP A 50 16.17 -6.58 -2.29
CA ASP A 50 15.16 -7.64 -2.23
C ASP A 50 14.67 -8.00 -0.82
N ARG A 51 14.90 -7.14 0.18
CA ARG A 51 14.24 -7.30 1.48
C ARG A 51 12.80 -6.83 1.34
N SER A 52 11.88 -7.58 1.91
CA SER A 52 10.48 -7.19 1.90
C SER A 52 9.77 -7.45 3.21
N VAL A 53 8.74 -6.65 3.45
CA VAL A 53 7.88 -6.69 4.63
C VAL A 53 6.43 -6.66 4.15
N GLU A 54 5.62 -7.52 4.74
CA GLU A 54 4.17 -7.49 4.54
C GLU A 54 3.54 -6.40 5.41
N GLY A 55 2.52 -5.76 4.85
CA GLY A 55 1.70 -4.76 5.53
C GLY A 55 0.24 -4.94 5.18
N ASN A 56 -0.58 -4.00 5.64
CA ASN A 56 -2.02 -4.02 5.41
C ASN A 56 -2.50 -2.66 4.93
N LEU A 57 -3.36 -2.67 3.91
CA LEU A 57 -4.23 -1.56 3.55
C LEU A 57 -5.33 -1.47 4.59
N VAL A 58 -5.20 -0.54 5.54
CA VAL A 58 -6.11 -0.41 6.69
C VAL A 58 -7.29 0.50 6.40
N TYR A 59 -7.15 1.41 5.43
CA TYR A 59 -8.22 2.32 5.07
C TYR A 59 -8.14 2.73 3.61
N SER A 60 -9.31 2.86 2.98
CA SER A 60 -9.47 3.37 1.62
C SER A 60 -10.69 4.27 1.58
N ARG A 61 -10.56 5.45 0.96
CA ARG A 61 -11.67 6.39 0.80
C ARG A 61 -11.66 7.03 -0.58
N LYS A 62 -12.84 7.39 -1.09
CA LYS A 62 -12.95 8.19 -2.31
C LYS A 62 -12.30 9.56 -2.10
N HIS A 63 -11.60 10.02 -3.13
CA HIS A 63 -10.97 11.33 -3.26
C HIS A 63 -11.35 11.89 -4.65
N ASP A 64 -11.19 13.20 -4.86
CA ASP A 64 -11.59 13.87 -6.11
C ASP A 64 -11.08 13.17 -7.38
N ASP A 65 -9.81 12.73 -7.34
CA ASP A 65 -9.11 12.14 -8.50
C ASP A 65 -9.01 10.61 -8.45
N GLY A 66 -9.67 9.94 -7.49
CA GLY A 66 -9.56 8.47 -7.32
C GLY A 66 -9.83 7.99 -5.90
N TYR A 67 -9.00 7.07 -5.40
CA TYR A 67 -9.04 6.62 -4.00
C TYR A 67 -7.76 6.97 -3.27
N ALA A 68 -7.91 7.50 -2.06
CA ALA A 68 -6.80 7.65 -1.13
C ALA A 68 -6.71 6.41 -0.24
N HIS A 69 -5.49 5.92 -0.03
CA HIS A 69 -5.19 4.66 0.64
C HIS A 69 -4.26 4.90 1.83
N ASN A 70 -4.48 4.18 2.92
CA ASN A 70 -3.61 4.21 4.09
C ASN A 70 -3.14 2.79 4.41
N ILE A 71 -1.82 2.64 4.48
CA ILE A 71 -1.13 1.36 4.55
C ILE A 71 -0.19 1.38 5.75
N ILE A 72 -0.20 0.31 6.53
CA ILE A 72 0.64 0.13 7.71
C ILE A 72 1.53 -1.09 7.54
N PHE A 73 2.82 -0.93 7.85
CA PHE A 73 3.83 -1.97 7.90
C PHE A 73 4.35 -2.12 9.32
N HIS A 74 4.48 -3.36 9.81
CA HIS A 74 5.08 -3.67 11.10
C HIS A 74 6.42 -4.40 10.88
N PHE A 75 7.50 -3.83 11.41
CA PHE A 75 8.85 -4.35 11.23
C PHE A 75 9.26 -5.21 12.43
N ASN A 76 9.12 -6.54 12.28
CA ASN A 76 9.48 -7.48 13.33
C ASN A 76 11.01 -7.53 13.61
N ASN A 77 11.84 -7.04 12.68
CA ASN A 77 13.30 -7.01 12.83
C ASN A 77 13.85 -5.59 12.77
N LYS A 78 13.95 -4.94 13.94
CA LYS A 78 14.54 -3.60 14.10
C LYS A 78 15.95 -3.47 13.55
N LYS A 79 16.77 -4.53 13.56
CA LYS A 79 18.15 -4.47 13.04
C LYS A 79 18.18 -4.20 11.53
N THR A 80 17.13 -4.61 10.82
CA THR A 80 17.03 -4.50 9.37
C THR A 80 16.52 -3.12 8.93
N TYR A 81 15.52 -2.59 9.64
CA TYR A 81 14.77 -1.39 9.23
C TYR A 81 14.98 -0.16 10.13
N GLY A 82 15.62 -0.32 11.29
CA GLY A 82 15.90 0.76 12.23
C GLY A 82 14.69 1.26 13.04
N THR A 83 13.47 0.80 12.71
CA THR A 83 12.21 1.33 13.25
C THR A 83 11.21 0.19 13.53
N ASP A 84 10.09 0.45 14.22
CA ASP A 84 9.07 -0.56 14.55
C ASP A 84 7.98 -0.68 13.50
N MET A 85 7.62 0.44 12.88
CA MET A 85 6.54 0.47 11.91
C MET A 85 6.69 1.64 10.94
N ALA A 86 6.05 1.52 9.79
CA ALA A 86 5.86 2.64 8.87
C ALA A 86 4.40 2.73 8.47
N GLU A 87 3.93 3.96 8.32
CA GLU A 87 2.61 4.27 7.81
C GLU A 87 2.74 5.16 6.58
N PHE A 88 2.01 4.80 5.53
CA PHE A 88 1.95 5.56 4.30
C PHE A 88 0.51 5.92 3.98
N VAL A 89 0.30 7.16 3.54
CA VAL A 89 -0.96 7.63 2.96
C VAL A 89 -0.71 8.02 1.52
N ILE A 90 -1.44 7.41 0.60
CA ILE A 90 -1.31 7.57 -0.84
C ILE A 90 -2.54 8.30 -1.35
N TYR A 91 -2.33 9.37 -2.09
CA TYR A 91 -3.35 10.22 -2.67
C TYR A 91 -3.30 10.15 -4.20
N PRO A 92 -4.45 10.00 -4.86
CA PRO A 92 -4.52 10.08 -6.31
C PRO A 92 -4.27 11.51 -6.76
N LYS A 93 -3.62 11.65 -7.93
CA LYS A 93 -3.51 12.93 -8.63
C LYS A 93 -4.28 12.85 -9.94
N ASN A 94 -4.72 14.00 -10.42
CA ASN A 94 -5.36 14.25 -11.72
C ASN A 94 -4.77 13.54 -12.96
N LYS A 95 -3.53 13.02 -12.91
CA LYS A 95 -2.88 12.31 -14.01
C LYS A 95 -2.78 10.81 -13.72
N LYS A 96 -3.27 9.99 -14.64
CA LYS A 96 -3.24 8.51 -14.54
C LYS A 96 -1.84 8.00 -14.15
N GLY A 97 -1.79 7.18 -13.11
CA GLY A 97 -0.55 6.59 -12.57
C GLY A 97 0.31 7.52 -11.74
N LYS A 98 0.02 8.83 -11.66
CA LYS A 98 0.69 9.72 -10.70
C LYS A 98 -0.08 9.71 -9.39
N GLN A 99 0.64 9.48 -8.30
CA GLN A 99 0.12 9.57 -6.95
C GLN A 99 1.02 10.49 -6.13
N GLN A 100 0.54 10.89 -4.96
CA GLN A 100 1.34 11.54 -3.93
C GLN A 100 1.35 10.64 -2.70
N ILE A 101 2.51 10.46 -2.08
CA ILE A 101 2.65 9.67 -0.86
C ILE A 101 3.15 10.54 0.28
N LEU A 102 2.54 10.36 1.44
CA LEU A 102 3.02 10.87 2.73
C LEU A 102 3.39 9.67 3.60
N GLY A 103 4.65 9.59 4.02
CA GLY A 103 5.12 8.48 4.87
C GLY A 103 5.63 8.94 6.23
N THR A 104 5.46 8.12 7.26
CA THR A 104 6.07 8.32 8.58
C THR A 104 6.48 6.98 9.18
N ALA A 105 7.69 6.91 9.75
CA ALA A 105 8.15 5.79 10.55
C ALA A 105 7.99 6.07 12.04
N PHE A 106 7.71 5.03 12.81
CA PHE A 106 7.52 5.13 14.25
C PHE A 106 8.32 4.08 15.02
N ILE A 107 8.79 4.48 16.20
CA ILE A 107 9.24 3.57 17.26
C ILE A 107 8.08 3.42 18.25
N VAL A 108 7.77 2.19 18.64
CA VAL A 108 6.77 1.88 19.66
C VAL A 108 7.46 1.65 21.00
N LYS A 109 7.14 2.47 22.01
CA LYS A 109 7.63 2.34 23.39
C LYS A 109 6.44 2.32 24.33
N ASP A 110 6.39 1.33 25.21
CA ASP A 110 5.32 1.18 26.21
C ASP A 110 3.89 1.21 25.62
N GLY A 111 3.74 0.76 24.37
CA GLY A 111 2.48 0.77 23.62
C GLY A 111 2.16 2.08 22.89
N GLU A 112 2.97 3.13 23.07
CA GLU A 112 2.80 4.42 22.42
C GLU A 112 3.68 4.55 21.15
N LYS A 113 3.12 5.18 20.11
CA LYS A 113 3.84 5.47 18.87
C LYS A 113 4.58 6.80 18.98
N HIS A 114 5.89 6.77 18.81
CA HIS A 114 6.71 7.98 18.68
C HIS A 114 7.23 8.09 17.26
N VAL A 115 7.12 9.28 16.66
CA VAL A 115 7.69 9.53 15.33
C VAL A 115 9.20 9.36 15.40
N ASP A 116 9.73 8.47 14.58
CA ASP A 116 11.16 8.21 14.44
C ASP A 116 11.73 9.12 13.35
N TYR A 117 11.15 9.03 12.15
CA TYR A 117 11.44 9.96 11.06
C TYR A 117 10.24 10.10 10.12
N SER A 118 10.15 11.26 9.48
CA SER A 118 9.16 11.52 8.44
C SER A 118 9.79 11.23 7.07
N TYR A 119 9.09 10.44 6.26
CA TYR A 119 9.43 10.35 4.84
C TYR A 119 8.98 11.59 4.09
N GLY A 120 8.19 12.49 4.69
CA GLY A 120 7.66 13.66 4.01
C GLY A 120 6.69 13.30 2.90
N MET A 121 6.38 14.30 2.07
CA MET A 121 5.41 14.21 0.98
C MET A 121 6.14 14.19 -0.37
N HIS A 122 5.90 13.16 -1.17
CA HIS A 122 6.56 12.96 -2.46
C HIS A 122 5.57 12.61 -3.56
N ASP A 123 5.89 13.04 -4.78
CA ASP A 123 5.23 12.52 -5.97
C ASP A 123 5.81 11.16 -6.32
N ILE A 124 4.94 10.20 -6.63
CA ILE A 124 5.32 8.83 -7.00
C ILE A 124 4.62 8.41 -8.28
N GLN A 125 5.30 7.54 -9.04
CA GLN A 125 4.72 6.91 -10.21
C GLN A 125 4.32 5.49 -9.84
N CYS A 126 3.07 5.17 -10.10
CA CYS A 126 2.47 3.89 -9.85
C CYS A 126 2.07 3.22 -11.16
N GLN A 127 2.13 1.89 -11.15
CA GLN A 127 1.66 1.04 -12.24
C GLN A 127 0.72 -0.01 -11.64
N SER A 128 -0.45 -0.17 -12.26
CA SER A 128 -1.33 -1.31 -11.99
C SER A 128 -0.85 -2.47 -12.85
N LEU A 129 -0.57 -3.62 -12.23
CA LEU A 129 -0.20 -4.86 -12.91
C LEU A 129 -1.42 -5.63 -13.40
#